data_AF-A0A7W0TN34-F1
#
_entry.id   AF-A0A7W0TN34-F1
#
_cell.length_a   1.000
_cell.length_b   1.000
_cell.length_c   1.000
_cell.angle_alpha   90.00
_cell.angle_beta   90.00
_cell.angle_gamma   90.00
#
_symmetry.space_group_name_H-M   'P 1'
#
loop_
_entity.id
_entity.type
_entity.pdbx_description
1 polymer ?
#
loop_
_entity_poly.entity_id
_entity_poly.type
_entity_poly.pdbx_seq_one_letter_code
_entity_poly.pdbx_strand_id
1 'polypeptide(L)'
;IVACSVVDGCQQIGAFDRAAEWTAALSAWCDEQPELAQFSAECLVHRAEVLLRRGRWHDSLVEAGAAARSAEMSGLLVPAAAAAYRQGEALRLLGRTDKAEDAYRRAQRGGYDPAAGLARLQLDQRRVSAASATVRRALAVEDDPVRRAELLPVAVEAMLAADEPVDAATAASELGEIAVRWPTAGLRAVALQVRGAVALAAGDPATAATSVRDAWQLWTAQQATYEAALARLLLARACAALGDDEAAAAEESAGQAALALLRTSEAEQPQTAASPSGVRPMGLSAREVQVLRLISTGLTNRAIAERLVLSERTVDRHVSNILGKLGAATRTAATAFAFEHGLT
;
A
#
# COMPACT_ATOMS: atom_id res chain seq x y z
N ILE A 1 20.26 0.71 -10.15
CA ILE A 1 20.65 1.62 -9.04
C ILE A 1 20.02 3.01 -9.22
N VAL A 2 20.32 3.78 -10.29
CA VAL A 2 19.77 5.15 -10.48
C VAL A 2 18.24 5.20 -10.46
N ALA A 3 17.55 4.24 -11.09
CA ALA A 3 16.09 4.20 -11.10
C ALA A 3 15.46 3.90 -9.73
N CYS A 4 16.05 3.03 -8.90
CA CYS A 4 15.53 2.71 -7.56
C CYS A 4 15.59 3.94 -6.63
N SER A 5 16.72 4.67 -6.65
CA SER A 5 16.88 5.89 -5.84
C SER A 5 15.90 7.00 -6.25
N VAL A 6 15.54 7.08 -7.54
CA VAL A 6 14.49 8.02 -8.00
C VAL A 6 13.12 7.61 -7.48
N VAL A 7 12.79 6.32 -7.49
CA VAL A 7 11.52 5.82 -6.93
C VAL A 7 11.44 6.06 -5.43
N ASP A 8 12.50 5.72 -4.69
CA ASP A 8 12.62 5.95 -3.25
C ASP A 8 12.44 7.44 -2.90
N GLY A 9 13.16 8.32 -3.60
CA GLY A 9 13.01 9.76 -3.44
C GLY A 9 11.58 10.23 -3.71
N CYS A 10 10.93 9.73 -4.77
CA CYS A 10 9.53 10.05 -5.07
C CYS A 10 8.59 9.57 -3.95
N GLN A 11 8.81 8.38 -3.37
CA GLN A 11 7.99 7.84 -2.29
C GLN A 11 8.12 8.67 -1.00
N GLN A 12 9.36 9.01 -0.63
CA GLN A 12 9.66 9.82 0.56
C GLN A 12 9.01 11.20 0.53
N ILE A 13 8.98 11.84 -0.64
CA ILE A 13 8.31 13.14 -0.81
C ILE A 13 6.84 13.02 -1.21
N GLY A 14 6.22 11.85 -1.19
CA GLY A 14 4.80 11.70 -1.54
C GLY A 14 4.46 12.02 -3.01
N ALA A 15 5.41 11.91 -3.94
CA ALA A 15 5.19 11.98 -5.37
C ALA A 15 4.74 10.61 -5.91
N PHE A 16 3.60 10.10 -5.43
CA PHE A 16 3.17 8.71 -5.64
C PHE A 16 2.91 8.36 -7.12
N ASP A 17 2.37 9.29 -7.90
CA ASP A 17 2.13 9.07 -9.34
C ASP A 17 3.45 8.83 -10.09
N ARG A 18 4.47 9.64 -9.78
CA ARG A 18 5.82 9.49 -10.33
C ARG A 18 6.47 8.21 -9.84
N ALA A 19 6.34 7.88 -8.56
CA ALA A 19 6.82 6.61 -8.02
C ALA A 19 6.20 5.42 -8.76
N ALA A 20 4.89 5.46 -9.05
CA ALA A 20 4.20 4.42 -9.80
C ALA A 20 4.66 4.32 -11.26
N GLU A 21 4.83 5.46 -11.94
CA GLU A 21 5.36 5.54 -13.31
C GLU A 21 6.76 4.90 -13.39
N TRP A 22 7.67 5.35 -12.54
CA TRP A 22 9.05 4.84 -12.50
C TRP A 22 9.12 3.38 -12.07
N THR A 23 8.27 2.95 -11.12
CA THR A 23 8.19 1.54 -10.71
C THR A 23 7.71 0.66 -11.86
N ALA A 24 6.73 1.12 -12.65
CA ALA A 24 6.23 0.39 -13.81
C ALA A 24 7.30 0.27 -14.91
N ALA A 25 7.98 1.38 -15.23
CA ALA A 25 9.07 1.39 -16.19
C ALA A 25 10.23 0.47 -15.76
N LEU A 26 10.63 0.54 -14.48
CA LEU A 26 11.67 -0.32 -13.92
C LEU A 26 11.26 -1.79 -13.95
N SER A 27 10.01 -2.10 -13.61
CA SER A 27 9.49 -3.48 -13.65
C SER A 27 9.51 -4.04 -15.07
N ALA A 28 9.08 -3.26 -16.07
CA ALA A 28 9.09 -3.68 -17.46
C ALA A 28 10.51 -3.97 -17.97
N TRP A 29 11.47 -3.10 -17.63
CA TRP A 29 12.87 -3.30 -17.98
C TRP A 29 13.47 -4.55 -17.32
N CYS A 30 13.16 -4.80 -16.04
CA CYS A 30 13.59 -6.02 -15.34
C CYS A 30 12.97 -7.30 -15.96
N ASP A 31 11.71 -7.26 -16.38
CA ASP A 31 11.02 -8.38 -17.05
C ASP A 31 11.72 -8.76 -18.38
N GLU A 32 12.32 -7.79 -19.07
CA GLU A 32 13.05 -7.98 -20.34
C GLU A 32 14.46 -8.54 -20.15
N GLN A 33 15.01 -8.54 -18.92
CA GLN A 33 16.38 -8.99 -18.62
C GLN A 33 16.42 -10.03 -17.48
N PRO A 34 16.15 -11.32 -17.78
CA PRO A 34 16.00 -12.38 -16.77
C PRO A 34 17.25 -12.60 -15.90
N GLU A 35 18.42 -12.26 -16.41
CA GLU A 35 19.72 -12.38 -15.74
C GLU A 35 19.99 -11.29 -14.68
N LEU A 36 19.11 -10.29 -14.56
CA LEU A 36 19.14 -9.26 -13.52
C LEU A 36 18.27 -9.58 -12.29
N ALA A 37 17.99 -10.86 -12.03
CA ALA A 37 17.11 -11.31 -10.94
C ALA A 37 17.50 -10.77 -9.54
N GLN A 38 18.75 -10.40 -9.27
CA GLN A 38 19.16 -9.76 -8.02
C GLN A 38 18.62 -8.32 -7.84
N PHE A 39 18.39 -7.59 -8.94
CA PHE A 39 17.77 -6.24 -8.90
C PHE A 39 16.26 -6.30 -8.63
N SER A 40 15.70 -7.50 -8.43
CA SER A 40 14.29 -7.71 -8.14
C SER A 40 13.88 -7.27 -6.75
N ALA A 41 14.71 -7.45 -5.71
CA ALA A 41 14.24 -7.27 -4.33
C ALA A 41 13.81 -5.81 -4.04
N GLU A 42 14.64 -4.82 -4.37
CA GLU A 42 14.30 -3.40 -4.21
C GLU A 42 13.11 -2.99 -5.09
N CYS A 43 13.09 -3.44 -6.34
CA CYS A 43 11.96 -3.17 -7.24
C CYS A 43 10.63 -3.73 -6.68
N LEU A 44 10.67 -4.93 -6.09
CA LEU A 44 9.50 -5.56 -5.46
C LEU A 44 9.06 -4.82 -4.19
N VAL A 45 10.00 -4.25 -3.40
CA VAL A 45 9.66 -3.38 -2.25
C VAL A 45 8.91 -2.14 -2.73
N HIS A 46 9.40 -1.46 -3.77
CA HIS A 46 8.72 -0.28 -4.30
C HIS A 46 7.34 -0.62 -4.88
N ARG A 47 7.23 -1.76 -5.57
CA ARG A 47 5.95 -2.26 -6.09
C ARG A 47 4.95 -2.57 -4.97
N ALA A 48 5.42 -3.17 -3.88
CA ALA A 48 4.59 -3.41 -2.69
C ALA A 48 4.05 -2.11 -2.08
N GLU A 49 4.87 -1.06 -1.99
CA GLU A 49 4.42 0.27 -1.52
C GLU A 49 3.35 0.88 -2.45
N VAL A 50 3.56 0.84 -3.77
CA VAL A 50 2.55 1.34 -4.74
C VAL A 50 1.23 0.57 -4.60
N LEU A 51 1.30 -0.75 -4.42
CA LEU A 51 0.11 -1.59 -4.22
C LEU A 51 -0.60 -1.27 -2.90
N LEU A 52 0.15 -1.00 -1.81
CA LEU A 52 -0.42 -0.56 -0.53
C LEU A 52 -1.29 0.68 -0.72
N ARG A 53 -0.73 1.73 -1.33
CA ARG A 53 -1.42 3.01 -1.55
C ARG A 53 -2.66 2.85 -2.43
N ARG A 54 -2.58 2.02 -3.46
CA ARG A 54 -3.72 1.71 -4.34
C ARG A 54 -4.80 0.85 -3.70
N GLY A 55 -4.60 0.40 -2.46
CA GLY A 55 -5.58 -0.44 -1.77
C GLY A 55 -5.48 -1.93 -2.10
N ARG A 56 -4.45 -2.36 -2.85
CA ARG A 56 -4.22 -3.77 -3.21
C ARG A 56 -3.36 -4.47 -2.16
N TRP A 57 -3.88 -4.54 -0.93
CA TRP A 57 -3.10 -4.96 0.25
C TRP A 57 -2.64 -6.42 0.19
N HIS A 58 -3.47 -7.33 -0.34
CA HIS A 58 -3.08 -8.73 -0.55
C HIS A 58 -1.93 -8.84 -1.55
N ASP A 59 -2.01 -8.13 -2.67
CA ASP A 59 -0.95 -8.14 -3.67
C ASP A 59 0.34 -7.54 -3.12
N SER A 60 0.24 -6.44 -2.37
CA SER A 60 1.39 -5.89 -1.63
C SER A 60 2.05 -6.95 -0.73
N LEU A 61 1.26 -7.70 0.04
CA LEU A 61 1.79 -8.73 0.93
C LEU A 61 2.54 -9.83 0.16
N VAL A 62 2.03 -10.23 -1.01
CA VAL A 62 2.68 -11.20 -1.90
C VAL A 62 4.00 -10.64 -2.44
N GLU A 63 3.99 -9.40 -2.93
CA GLU A 63 5.17 -8.72 -3.49
C GLU A 63 6.26 -8.50 -2.44
N ALA A 64 5.89 -7.98 -1.27
CA ALA A 64 6.82 -7.78 -0.16
C ALA A 64 7.38 -9.12 0.35
N GLY A 65 6.58 -10.20 0.33
CA GLY A 65 7.07 -11.54 0.64
C GLY A 65 8.06 -12.08 -0.39
N ALA A 66 7.84 -11.82 -1.67
CA ALA A 66 8.80 -12.16 -2.73
C ALA A 66 10.10 -11.35 -2.60
N ALA A 67 9.98 -10.05 -2.30
CA ALA A 67 11.12 -9.17 -2.03
C ALA A 67 11.98 -9.68 -0.87
N ALA A 68 11.35 -10.03 0.26
CA ALA A 68 12.05 -10.55 1.43
C ALA A 68 12.82 -11.84 1.12
N ARG A 69 12.17 -12.82 0.48
CA ARG A 69 12.84 -14.08 0.09
C ARG A 69 14.02 -13.85 -0.86
N SER A 70 13.83 -12.99 -1.86
CA SER A 70 14.87 -12.66 -2.84
C SER A 70 16.07 -11.98 -2.17
N ALA A 71 15.81 -11.02 -1.28
CA ALA A 71 16.82 -10.30 -0.51
C ALA A 71 17.58 -11.24 0.43
N GLU A 72 16.88 -12.11 1.17
CA GLU A 72 17.48 -13.11 2.07
C GLU A 72 18.38 -14.10 1.32
N MET A 73 17.91 -14.65 0.20
CA MET A 73 18.72 -15.55 -0.64
C MET A 73 19.97 -14.87 -1.19
N SER A 74 19.92 -13.55 -1.38
CA SER A 74 21.02 -12.74 -1.89
C SER A 74 21.88 -12.09 -0.80
N GLY A 75 21.57 -12.31 0.49
CA GLY A 75 22.29 -11.69 1.61
C GLY A 75 22.11 -10.17 1.74
N LEU A 76 21.04 -9.60 1.17
CA LEU A 76 20.79 -8.16 1.14
C LEU A 76 19.94 -7.72 2.35
N LEU A 77 20.61 -7.19 3.39
CA LEU A 77 19.94 -6.85 4.65
C LEU A 77 18.92 -5.69 4.52
N VAL A 78 19.29 -4.59 3.84
CA VAL A 78 18.46 -3.38 3.77
C VAL A 78 17.15 -3.63 2.99
N PRO A 79 17.17 -4.24 1.79
CA PRO A 79 15.93 -4.58 1.08
C PRO A 79 15.07 -5.61 1.84
N ALA A 80 15.68 -6.56 2.56
CA ALA A 80 14.93 -7.51 3.38
C ALA A 80 14.19 -6.80 4.54
N ALA A 81 14.85 -5.83 5.18
CA ALA A 81 14.26 -5.03 6.24
C ALA A 81 13.10 -4.16 5.74
N ALA A 82 13.29 -3.47 4.60
CA ALA A 82 12.25 -2.67 3.97
C ALA A 82 11.06 -3.55 3.51
N ALA A 83 11.33 -4.73 2.94
CA ALA A 83 10.30 -5.69 2.59
C ALA A 83 9.49 -6.14 3.81
N ALA A 84 10.16 -6.46 4.92
CA ALA A 84 9.49 -6.82 6.18
C ALA A 84 8.61 -5.68 6.70
N TYR A 85 9.03 -4.42 6.56
CA TYR A 85 8.19 -3.28 6.91
C TYR A 85 6.93 -3.20 6.05
N ARG A 86 7.04 -3.34 4.72
CA ARG A 86 5.88 -3.35 3.81
C ARG A 86 4.92 -4.51 4.11
N GLN A 87 5.44 -5.69 4.46
CA GLN A 87 4.61 -6.80 4.94
C GLN A 87 3.84 -6.41 6.21
N GLY A 88 4.50 -5.74 7.17
CA GLY A 88 3.89 -5.26 8.40
C GLY A 88 2.70 -4.34 8.14
N GLU A 89 2.87 -3.35 7.27
CA GLU A 89 1.79 -2.42 6.91
C GLU A 89 0.63 -3.15 6.21
N ALA A 90 0.90 -4.05 5.26
CA ALA A 90 -0.14 -4.85 4.61
C ALA A 90 -0.90 -5.72 5.61
N LEU A 91 -0.19 -6.42 6.51
CA LEU A 91 -0.78 -7.27 7.53
C LEU A 91 -1.62 -6.47 8.53
N ARG A 92 -1.17 -5.27 8.92
CA ARG A 92 -1.91 -4.35 9.79
C ARG A 92 -3.24 -3.95 9.14
N LEU A 93 -3.21 -3.51 7.88
CA LEU A 93 -4.41 -3.10 7.13
C LEU A 93 -5.40 -4.26 6.92
N LEU A 94 -4.88 -5.49 6.81
CA LEU A 94 -5.66 -6.73 6.75
C LEU A 94 -6.15 -7.23 8.13
N GLY A 95 -5.86 -6.52 9.21
CA GLY A 95 -6.27 -6.88 10.57
C GLY A 95 -5.51 -8.08 11.17
N ARG A 96 -4.39 -8.51 10.57
CA ARG A 96 -3.55 -9.63 11.05
C ARG A 96 -2.49 -9.10 12.01
N THR A 97 -2.92 -8.59 13.17
CA THR A 97 -2.11 -7.80 14.12
C THR A 97 -0.82 -8.49 14.58
N ASP A 98 -0.90 -9.77 15.00
CA ASP A 98 0.26 -10.48 15.55
C ASP A 98 1.36 -10.67 14.49
N LYS A 99 0.93 -11.00 13.27
CA LYS A 99 1.83 -11.15 12.12
C LYS A 99 2.43 -9.81 11.71
N ALA A 100 1.68 -8.71 11.82
CA ALA A 100 2.17 -7.37 11.56
C ALA A 100 3.28 -6.98 12.57
N GLU A 101 3.06 -7.25 13.86
CA GLU A 101 4.06 -6.98 14.90
C GLU A 101 5.36 -7.77 14.65
N ASP A 102 5.26 -9.05 14.31
CA ASP A 102 6.44 -9.86 13.97
C ASP A 102 7.17 -9.35 12.74
N ALA A 103 6.46 -8.83 11.74
CA ALA A 103 7.05 -8.23 10.56
C ALA A 103 7.81 -6.92 10.91
N TYR A 104 7.24 -6.07 11.76
CA TYR A 104 7.94 -4.87 12.26
C TYR A 104 9.19 -5.21 13.08
N ARG A 105 9.14 -6.25 13.92
CA ARG A 105 10.33 -6.71 14.65
C ARG A 105 11.41 -7.24 13.69
N ARG A 106 11.04 -7.90 12.59
CA ARG A 106 12.01 -8.30 11.54
C ARG A 106 12.62 -7.09 10.85
N ALA A 107 11.81 -6.09 10.47
CA ALA A 107 12.28 -4.85 9.87
C ALA A 107 13.31 -4.16 10.78
N GLN A 108 12.99 -4.03 12.07
CA GLN A 108 13.88 -3.42 13.06
C GLN A 108 15.21 -4.16 13.21
N ARG A 109 15.19 -5.51 13.27
CA ARG A 109 16.42 -6.32 13.30
C ARG A 109 17.29 -6.12 12.05
N GLY A 110 16.68 -5.82 10.91
CA GLY A 110 17.35 -5.50 9.66
C GLY A 110 17.77 -4.04 9.52
N GLY A 111 17.56 -3.19 10.53
CA GLY A 111 17.96 -1.78 10.54
C GLY A 111 16.96 -0.82 9.88
N TYR A 112 15.73 -1.25 9.62
CA TYR A 112 14.65 -0.37 9.16
C TYR A 112 13.79 0.04 10.36
N ASP A 113 13.64 1.34 10.61
CA ASP A 113 12.86 1.85 11.74
C ASP A 113 11.35 1.63 11.49
N PRO A 114 10.66 0.79 12.30
CA PRO A 114 9.24 0.55 12.12
C PRO A 114 8.36 1.53 12.91
N ALA A 115 8.91 2.59 13.52
CA ALA A 115 8.19 3.43 14.48
C ALA A 115 6.82 3.90 14.00
N ALA A 116 6.68 4.34 12.75
CA ALA A 116 5.41 4.80 12.21
C ALA A 116 4.36 3.68 12.14
N GLY A 117 4.71 2.55 11.51
CA GLY A 117 3.81 1.38 11.39
C GLY A 117 3.49 0.75 12.74
N LEU A 118 4.46 0.70 13.66
CA LEU A 118 4.28 0.17 15.02
C LEU A 118 3.35 1.06 15.85
N ALA A 119 3.50 2.38 15.78
CA ALA A 119 2.61 3.31 16.46
C ALA A 119 1.17 3.20 15.95
N ARG A 120 0.97 3.06 14.62
CA ARG A 120 -0.37 2.79 14.06
C ARG A 120 -0.94 1.46 14.54
N LEU A 121 -0.14 0.39 14.58
CA LEU A 121 -0.58 -0.90 15.12
C LEU A 121 -0.99 -0.77 16.60
N GLN A 122 -0.25 -0.01 17.39
CA GLN A 122 -0.59 0.27 18.79
C GLN A 122 -1.90 1.05 18.90
N LEU A 123 -2.15 2.03 18.03
CA LEU A 123 -3.44 2.74 17.97
C LEU A 123 -4.60 1.83 17.57
N ASP A 124 -4.39 0.95 16.59
CA ASP A 124 -5.37 -0.08 16.19
C ASP A 124 -5.72 -1.00 17.37
N GLN A 125 -4.75 -1.27 18.25
CA GLN A 125 -4.90 -2.03 19.50
C GLN A 125 -5.37 -1.19 20.71
N ARG A 126 -5.72 0.09 20.52
CA ARG A 126 -6.10 1.06 21.59
C ARG A 126 -5.01 1.30 22.64
N ARG A 127 -3.74 1.04 22.33
CA ARG A 127 -2.58 1.28 23.20
C ARG A 127 -2.02 2.69 22.99
N VAL A 128 -2.84 3.70 23.28
CA VAL A 128 -2.57 5.12 22.97
C VAL A 128 -1.24 5.62 23.58
N SER A 129 -1.00 5.39 24.87
CA SER A 129 0.23 5.86 25.54
C SER A 129 1.49 5.21 24.94
N ALA A 130 1.41 3.96 24.49
CA ALA A 130 2.52 3.29 23.83
C ALA A 130 2.79 3.89 22.44
N ALA A 131 1.75 4.23 21.69
CA ALA A 131 1.85 4.89 20.40
C ALA A 131 2.49 6.28 20.53
N SER A 132 2.00 7.11 21.45
CA SER A 132 2.55 8.44 21.75
C SER A 132 4.04 8.36 22.16
N ALA A 133 4.39 7.41 23.04
CA ALA A 133 5.78 7.21 23.43
C ALA A 133 6.66 6.76 22.24
N THR A 134 6.14 5.94 21.33
CA THR A 134 6.88 5.44 20.16
C THR A 134 7.20 6.56 19.18
N VAL A 135 6.20 7.37 18.80
CA VAL A 135 6.41 8.49 17.87
C VAL A 135 7.26 9.59 18.49
N ARG A 136 7.09 9.92 19.78
CA ARG A 136 7.93 10.93 20.47
C ARG A 136 9.40 10.52 20.50
N ARG A 137 9.71 9.25 20.78
CA ARG A 137 11.10 8.75 20.74
C ARG A 137 11.69 8.83 19.34
N ALA A 138 10.93 8.45 18.31
CA ALA A 138 11.41 8.51 16.93
C ALA A 138 11.65 9.96 16.47
N LEU A 139 10.72 10.86 16.74
CA LEU A 139 10.84 12.29 16.40
C LEU A 139 11.94 13.02 17.19
N ALA A 140 12.34 12.53 18.36
CA ALA A 140 13.38 13.16 19.18
C ALA A 140 14.79 12.99 18.63
N VAL A 141 15.00 12.02 17.73
CA VAL A 141 16.32 11.68 17.17
C VAL A 141 16.37 11.80 15.64
N GLU A 142 15.27 12.19 15.01
CA GLU A 142 15.17 12.34 13.56
C GLU A 142 15.18 13.82 13.20
N ASP A 143 16.23 14.25 12.50
CA ASP A 143 16.45 15.64 12.08
C ASP A 143 16.09 15.85 10.60
N ASP A 144 16.02 14.77 9.80
CA ASP A 144 15.74 14.88 8.37
C ASP A 144 14.25 15.25 8.15
N PRO A 145 13.94 16.41 7.53
CA PRO A 145 12.56 16.85 7.40
C PRO A 145 11.66 15.89 6.61
N VAL A 146 12.23 15.15 5.66
CA VAL A 146 11.45 14.22 4.82
C VAL A 146 11.11 12.96 5.64
N ARG A 147 12.05 12.44 6.42
CA ARG A 147 11.78 11.32 7.35
C ARG A 147 10.83 11.71 8.48
N ARG A 148 10.97 12.93 9.00
CA ARG A 148 10.00 13.49 9.96
C ARG A 148 8.60 13.53 9.37
N ALA A 149 8.46 13.87 8.09
CA ALA A 149 7.17 13.88 7.39
C ALA A 149 6.46 12.51 7.38
N GLU A 150 7.20 11.39 7.45
CA GLU A 150 6.62 10.05 7.57
C GLU A 150 6.08 9.76 8.98
N LEU A 151 6.68 10.37 10.01
CA LEU A 151 6.33 10.19 11.43
C LEU A 151 5.25 11.16 11.92
N LEU A 152 5.25 12.40 11.42
CA LEU A 152 4.33 13.45 11.87
C LEU A 152 2.84 13.10 11.75
N PRO A 153 2.35 12.44 10.67
CA PRO A 153 0.94 12.07 10.57
C PRO A 153 0.48 11.13 11.68
N VAL A 154 1.26 10.09 11.97
CA VAL A 154 0.97 9.16 13.06
C VAL A 154 1.20 9.79 14.43
N ALA A 155 2.11 10.78 14.54
CA ALA A 155 2.24 11.56 15.76
C ALA A 155 0.98 12.36 16.06
N VAL A 156 0.41 13.04 15.06
CA VAL A 156 -0.88 13.73 15.19
C VAL A 156 -1.99 12.74 15.59
N GLU A 157 -2.09 11.60 14.90
CA GLU A 157 -3.07 10.55 15.26
C GLU A 157 -2.93 10.12 16.72
N ALA A 158 -1.70 9.88 17.19
CA ALA A 158 -1.43 9.43 18.56
C ALA A 158 -1.68 10.50 19.62
N MET A 159 -1.29 11.75 19.35
CA MET A 159 -1.49 12.88 20.27
C MET A 159 -2.97 13.25 20.39
N LEU A 160 -3.73 13.24 19.29
CA LEU A 160 -5.18 13.42 19.34
C LEU A 160 -5.87 12.29 20.11
N ALA A 161 -5.42 11.04 19.94
CA ALA A 161 -5.94 9.91 20.72
C ALA A 161 -5.59 10.00 22.21
N ALA A 162 -4.49 10.68 22.55
CA ALA A 162 -4.04 10.92 23.92
C ALA A 162 -4.67 12.17 24.57
N ASP A 163 -5.56 12.88 23.87
CA ASP A 163 -6.15 14.16 24.29
C ASP A 163 -5.09 15.26 24.50
N GLU A 164 -4.08 15.30 23.61
CA GLU A 164 -2.97 16.25 23.60
C GLU A 164 -3.05 17.20 22.36
N PRO A 165 -4.08 18.06 22.25
CA PRO A 165 -4.34 18.82 21.02
C PRO A 165 -3.26 19.85 20.68
N VAL A 166 -2.55 20.39 21.67
CA VAL A 166 -1.46 21.37 21.47
C VAL A 166 -0.24 20.70 20.81
N ASP A 167 0.13 19.52 21.28
CA ASP A 167 1.23 18.74 20.71
C ASP A 167 0.86 18.28 19.28
N ALA A 168 -0.39 17.84 19.09
CA ALA A 168 -0.91 17.49 17.77
C ALA A 168 -0.88 18.69 16.79
N ALA A 169 -1.28 19.88 17.24
CA ALA A 169 -1.23 21.09 16.43
C ALA A 169 0.20 21.49 16.04
N THR A 170 1.16 21.31 16.97
CA THR A 170 2.59 21.57 16.71
C THR A 170 3.12 20.64 15.62
N ALA A 171 2.86 19.33 15.74
CA ALA A 171 3.25 18.34 14.72
C ALA A 171 2.59 18.60 13.36
N ALA A 172 1.30 18.98 13.35
CA ALA A 172 0.60 19.32 12.11
C ALA A 172 1.15 20.60 11.44
N SER A 173 1.53 21.61 12.22
CA SER A 173 2.15 22.84 11.71
C SER A 173 3.49 22.52 11.04
N GLU A 174 4.32 21.72 11.70
CA GLU A 174 5.61 21.28 11.16
C GLU A 174 5.44 20.54 9.82
N LEU A 175 4.49 19.61 9.74
CA LEU A 175 4.19 18.91 8.48
C LEU A 175 3.72 19.88 7.38
N GLY A 176 2.97 20.92 7.74
CA GLY A 176 2.58 21.99 6.84
C GLY A 176 3.78 22.75 6.27
N GLU A 177 4.76 23.10 7.11
CA GLU A 177 5.99 23.76 6.68
C GLU A 177 6.82 22.89 5.73
N ILE A 178 6.92 21.60 6.02
CA ILE A 178 7.57 20.61 5.14
C ILE A 178 6.85 20.54 3.79
N ALA A 179 5.51 20.45 3.79
CA ALA A 179 4.72 20.39 2.56
C ALA A 179 4.82 21.68 1.71
N VAL A 180 5.06 22.85 2.33
CA VAL A 180 5.35 24.09 1.60
C VAL A 180 6.73 24.04 0.94
N ARG A 181 7.74 23.48 1.64
CA ARG A 181 9.11 23.36 1.13
C ARG A 181 9.23 22.34 -0.01
N TRP A 182 8.49 21.23 0.07
CA TRP A 182 8.40 20.19 -0.96
C TRP A 182 6.95 20.01 -1.42
N PRO A 183 6.48 20.83 -2.39
CA PRO A 183 5.06 20.95 -2.73
C PRO A 183 4.57 19.83 -3.64
N THR A 184 4.65 18.59 -3.18
CA THR A 184 4.07 17.43 -3.86
C THR A 184 2.60 17.26 -3.47
N ALA A 185 1.84 16.57 -4.33
CA ALA A 185 0.44 16.29 -4.08
C ALA A 185 0.26 15.45 -2.80
N GLY A 186 1.11 14.45 -2.55
CA GLY A 186 1.03 13.59 -1.37
C GLY A 186 1.35 14.32 -0.06
N LEU A 187 2.43 15.11 0.00
CA LEU A 187 2.77 15.88 1.21
C LEU A 187 1.69 16.93 1.52
N ARG A 188 1.17 17.60 0.49
CA ARG A 188 0.06 18.54 0.67
C ARG A 188 -1.22 17.84 1.16
N ALA A 189 -1.56 16.68 0.61
CA ALA A 189 -2.75 15.93 1.00
C ALA A 189 -2.68 15.49 2.47
N VAL A 190 -1.54 14.94 2.90
CA VAL A 190 -1.38 14.52 4.30
C VAL A 190 -1.37 15.72 5.25
N ALA A 191 -0.71 16.83 4.90
CA ALA A 191 -0.71 18.05 5.70
C ALA A 191 -2.12 18.62 5.89
N LEU A 192 -2.92 18.65 4.81
CA LEU A 192 -4.31 19.10 4.87
C LEU A 192 -5.18 18.16 5.71
N GLN A 193 -4.98 16.85 5.62
CA GLN A 193 -5.73 15.88 6.40
C GLN A 193 -5.43 16.00 7.90
N VAL A 194 -4.16 16.12 8.31
CA VAL A 194 -3.80 16.28 9.73
C VAL A 194 -4.24 17.64 10.26
N ARG A 195 -4.14 18.71 9.46
CA ARG A 195 -4.67 20.03 9.80
C ARG A 195 -6.17 19.96 10.09
N GLY A 196 -6.90 19.23 9.25
CA GLY A 196 -8.32 19.03 9.44
C GLY A 196 -8.66 18.23 10.70
N ALA A 197 -7.88 17.20 11.02
CA ALA A 197 -8.04 16.42 12.24
C ALA A 197 -7.82 17.26 13.51
N VAL A 198 -6.77 18.09 13.51
CA VAL A 198 -6.48 19.03 14.60
C VAL A 198 -7.56 20.10 14.71
N ALA A 199 -8.00 20.70 13.60
CA ALA A 199 -9.06 21.71 13.61
C ALA A 199 -10.36 21.16 14.20
N LEU A 200 -10.73 19.92 13.84
CA LEU A 200 -11.90 19.27 14.40
C LEU A 200 -11.77 19.05 15.91
N ALA A 201 -10.60 18.61 16.38
CA ALA A 201 -10.33 18.42 17.81
C ALA A 201 -10.34 19.76 18.59
N ALA A 202 -9.95 20.85 17.93
CA ALA A 202 -10.00 22.20 18.49
C ALA A 202 -11.41 22.84 18.45
N GLY A 203 -12.43 22.14 17.93
CA GLY A 203 -13.79 22.67 17.82
C GLY A 203 -14.00 23.63 16.65
N ASP A 204 -13.16 23.58 15.62
CA ASP A 204 -13.32 24.31 14.35
C ASP A 204 -13.67 23.34 13.19
N PRO A 205 -14.93 22.89 13.12
CA PRO A 205 -15.35 21.94 12.10
C PRO A 205 -15.43 22.56 10.69
N ALA A 206 -15.49 23.88 10.55
CA ALA A 206 -15.50 24.55 9.25
C ALA A 206 -14.12 24.49 8.56
N THR A 207 -13.05 24.79 9.30
CA THR A 207 -11.68 24.60 8.82
C THR A 207 -11.38 23.13 8.59
N ALA A 208 -11.90 22.24 9.45
CA ALA A 208 -11.76 20.80 9.28
C ALA A 208 -12.39 20.33 7.96
N ALA A 209 -13.67 20.65 7.72
CA ALA A 209 -14.38 20.25 6.51
C ALA A 209 -13.67 20.74 5.23
N THR A 210 -13.19 21.98 5.22
CA THR A 210 -12.47 22.55 4.08
C THR A 210 -11.15 21.82 3.82
N SER A 211 -10.31 21.71 4.86
CA SER A 211 -8.98 21.08 4.72
C SER A 211 -9.08 19.61 4.31
N VAL A 212 -10.04 18.88 4.89
CA VAL A 212 -10.20 17.44 4.63
C VAL A 212 -10.83 17.17 3.27
N ARG A 213 -11.73 18.04 2.79
CA ARG A 213 -12.25 17.94 1.42
C ARG A 213 -11.13 18.09 0.39
N ASP A 214 -10.26 19.07 0.57
CA ASP A 214 -9.10 19.28 -0.32
C ASP A 214 -8.13 18.08 -0.26
N ALA A 215 -7.88 17.54 0.94
CA ALA A 215 -7.08 16.32 1.09
C ALA A 215 -7.69 15.12 0.36
N TRP A 216 -9.00 14.90 0.49
CA TRP A 216 -9.73 13.82 -0.18
C TRP A 216 -9.60 13.92 -1.71
N GLN A 217 -9.73 15.11 -2.28
CA GLN A 217 -9.56 15.32 -3.72
C GLN A 217 -8.15 14.97 -4.18
N LEU A 218 -7.12 15.40 -3.43
CA LEU A 218 -5.73 15.08 -3.74
C LEU A 218 -5.42 13.57 -3.59
N TRP A 219 -5.99 12.89 -2.60
CA TRP A 219 -5.84 11.44 -2.47
C TRP A 219 -6.52 10.68 -3.59
N THR A 220 -7.71 11.12 -3.98
CA THR A 220 -8.44 10.53 -5.10
C THR A 220 -7.67 10.67 -6.41
N ALA A 221 -7.10 11.86 -6.68
CA ALA A 221 -6.29 12.11 -7.86
C ALA A 221 -5.06 11.19 -7.94
N GLN A 222 -4.45 10.89 -6.79
CA GLN A 222 -3.27 10.02 -6.68
C GLN A 222 -3.62 8.53 -6.55
N GLN A 223 -4.90 8.16 -6.64
CA GLN A 223 -5.39 6.78 -6.46
C GLN A 223 -4.99 6.18 -5.09
N ALA A 224 -4.83 7.02 -4.07
CA ALA A 224 -4.54 6.63 -2.69
C ALA A 224 -5.86 6.25 -1.98
N THR A 225 -6.41 5.09 -2.34
CA THR A 225 -7.79 4.70 -2.02
C THR A 225 -8.05 4.59 -0.52
N TYR A 226 -7.07 4.12 0.25
CA TYR A 226 -7.19 3.99 1.70
C TYR A 226 -7.25 5.37 2.38
N GLU A 227 -6.31 6.24 2.04
CA GLU A 227 -6.21 7.61 2.56
C GLU A 227 -7.43 8.44 2.16
N ALA A 228 -7.90 8.31 0.93
CA ALA A 228 -9.14 8.93 0.48
C ALA A 228 -10.34 8.48 1.32
N ALA A 229 -10.46 7.19 1.64
CA ALA A 229 -11.54 6.69 2.49
C ALA A 229 -11.47 7.24 3.92
N LEU A 230 -10.26 7.32 4.50
CA LEU A 230 -10.06 7.93 5.82
C LEU A 230 -10.42 9.43 5.83
N ALA A 231 -10.04 10.17 4.77
CA ALA A 231 -10.41 11.56 4.63
C ALA A 231 -11.93 11.75 4.59
N ARG A 232 -12.68 10.87 3.90
CA ARG A 232 -14.15 10.93 3.89
C ARG A 232 -14.77 10.69 5.27
N LEU A 233 -14.26 9.72 6.03
CA LEU A 233 -14.73 9.49 7.41
C LEU A 233 -14.44 10.70 8.32
N LEU A 234 -13.31 11.38 8.13
CA LEU A 234 -13.01 12.60 8.87
C LEU A 234 -13.91 13.77 8.42
N LEU A 235 -14.19 13.89 7.13
CA LEU A 235 -15.13 14.88 6.58
C LEU A 235 -16.54 14.65 7.12
N ALA A 236 -16.99 13.40 7.22
CA ALA A 236 -18.27 13.03 7.83
C ALA A 236 -18.39 13.57 9.26
N ARG A 237 -17.34 13.38 10.08
CA ARG A 237 -17.28 13.92 11.45
C ARG A 237 -17.31 15.45 11.48
N ALA A 238 -16.66 16.11 10.54
CA ALA A 238 -16.70 17.57 10.43
C ALA A 238 -18.09 18.09 10.01
N CYS A 239 -18.76 17.44 9.07
CA CYS A 239 -20.13 17.76 8.67
C CYS A 239 -21.12 17.58 9.84
N ALA A 240 -21.01 16.48 10.59
CA ALA A 240 -21.84 16.26 11.77
C ALA A 240 -21.65 17.36 12.82
N ALA A 241 -20.40 17.79 13.05
CA ALA A 241 -20.09 18.88 13.97
C ALA A 241 -20.59 20.27 13.48
N LEU A 242 -20.87 20.43 12.19
CA LEU A 242 -21.54 21.61 11.61
C LEU A 242 -23.08 21.52 11.67
N GLY A 243 -23.64 20.37 12.06
CA GLY A 243 -25.08 20.10 12.04
C GLY A 243 -25.63 19.69 10.67
N ASP A 244 -24.76 19.29 9.73
CA ASP A 244 -25.15 18.77 8.42
C ASP A 244 -25.15 17.23 8.45
N ASP A 245 -26.18 16.66 9.06
CA ASP A 245 -26.32 15.21 9.28
C ASP A 245 -26.45 14.42 7.96
N GLU A 246 -27.04 15.02 6.92
CA GLU A 246 -27.20 14.39 5.61
C GLU A 246 -25.85 14.24 4.91
N ALA A 247 -25.05 15.33 4.87
CA ALA A 247 -23.69 15.25 4.33
C ALA A 247 -22.80 14.32 5.17
N ALA A 248 -22.96 14.33 6.50
CA ALA A 248 -22.22 13.42 7.37
C ALA A 248 -22.49 11.94 7.03
N ALA A 249 -23.76 11.56 6.92
CA ALA A 249 -24.14 10.19 6.60
C ALA A 249 -23.69 9.77 5.19
N ALA A 250 -23.76 10.67 4.21
CA ALA A 250 -23.29 10.41 2.85
C ALA A 250 -21.78 10.15 2.81
N GLU A 251 -20.99 10.97 3.49
CA GLU A 251 -19.53 10.80 3.53
C GLU A 251 -19.11 9.58 4.35
N GLU A 252 -19.80 9.30 5.46
CA GLU A 252 -19.55 8.11 6.27
C GLU A 252 -19.82 6.83 5.48
N SER A 253 -21.00 6.73 4.85
CA SER A 253 -21.41 5.57 4.04
C SER A 253 -20.38 5.29 2.95
N ALA A 254 -19.95 6.32 2.23
CA ALA A 254 -19.02 6.16 1.14
C ALA A 254 -17.58 5.84 1.61
N GLY A 255 -17.14 6.42 2.73
CA GLY A 255 -15.86 6.06 3.36
C GLY A 255 -15.85 4.61 3.85
N GLN A 256 -16.91 4.17 4.52
CA GLN A 256 -17.06 2.79 5.00
C GLN A 256 -17.14 1.78 3.84
N ALA A 257 -17.91 2.08 2.80
CA ALA A 257 -18.01 1.25 1.60
C ALA A 257 -16.64 1.07 0.91
N ALA A 258 -15.87 2.15 0.79
CA ALA A 258 -14.52 2.08 0.25
C ALA A 258 -13.61 1.17 1.10
N LEU A 259 -13.59 1.34 2.43
CA LEU A 259 -12.78 0.48 3.33
C LEU A 259 -13.21 -0.98 3.28
N ALA A 260 -14.50 -1.26 3.15
CA ALA A 260 -15.02 -2.63 3.03
C ALA A 260 -14.47 -3.31 1.78
N LEU A 261 -14.49 -2.62 0.63
CA LEU A 261 -13.94 -3.13 -0.64
C LEU A 261 -12.43 -3.43 -0.54
N LEU A 262 -11.66 -2.58 0.15
CA LEU A 262 -10.22 -2.80 0.33
C LEU A 262 -9.91 -4.07 1.13
N ARG A 263 -10.74 -4.38 2.14
CA ARG A 263 -10.60 -5.58 2.98
C ARG A 263 -11.04 -6.85 2.26
N THR A 264 -12.09 -6.78 1.44
CA THR A 264 -12.67 -7.93 0.73
C THR A 264 -12.06 -8.20 -0.64
N SER A 265 -11.13 -7.34 -1.10
CA SER A 265 -10.38 -7.47 -2.35
C SER A 265 -9.56 -8.79 -2.48
N GLU A 266 -9.67 -9.72 -1.53
CA GLU A 266 -9.22 -11.10 -1.64
C GLU A 266 -10.05 -11.92 -2.67
N ALA A 267 -11.27 -11.49 -3.04
CA ALA A 267 -12.23 -12.37 -3.75
C ALA A 267 -12.83 -11.86 -5.08
N GLU A 268 -13.07 -10.57 -5.33
CA GLU A 268 -13.92 -10.13 -6.45
C GLU A 268 -13.38 -8.88 -7.16
N GLN A 269 -12.44 -9.08 -8.09
CA GLN A 269 -12.44 -8.26 -9.30
C GLN A 269 -12.75 -9.18 -10.47
N PRO A 270 -13.98 -9.16 -11.01
CA PRO A 270 -14.17 -9.59 -12.39
C PRO A 270 -13.27 -8.69 -13.26
N GLN A 271 -12.39 -9.29 -14.05
CA GLN A 271 -11.58 -8.60 -15.06
C GLN A 271 -12.45 -8.08 -16.23
N THR A 272 -13.61 -7.49 -15.92
CA THR A 272 -14.50 -6.86 -16.89
C THR A 272 -14.36 -5.36 -16.80
N ALA A 273 -13.22 -4.86 -17.25
CA ALA A 273 -13.09 -3.53 -17.86
C ALA A 273 -11.73 -3.51 -18.56
N ALA A 274 -11.78 -3.53 -19.88
CA ALA A 274 -10.62 -3.31 -20.73
C ALA A 274 -9.91 -2.01 -20.32
N SER A 275 -8.67 -2.13 -19.84
CA SER A 275 -7.68 -1.07 -19.96
C SER A 275 -6.75 -1.45 -21.11
N PRO A 276 -6.58 -0.60 -22.12
CA PRO A 276 -5.72 -0.89 -23.27
C PRO A 276 -4.26 -0.59 -22.88
N SER A 277 -3.63 -1.50 -22.16
CA SER A 277 -2.19 -1.42 -21.90
C SER A 277 -1.62 -2.82 -21.73
N GLY A 278 -0.95 -3.30 -22.77
CA GLY A 278 -0.17 -4.54 -22.77
C GLY A 278 -0.93 -5.75 -23.30
N VAL A 279 -1.31 -5.73 -24.58
CA VAL A 279 -1.56 -6.98 -25.32
C VAL A 279 -0.22 -7.72 -25.41
N ARG A 280 0.05 -8.58 -24.42
CA ARG A 280 0.96 -9.72 -24.61
C ARG A 280 0.28 -10.68 -25.60
N PRO A 281 1.04 -11.51 -26.34
CA PRO A 281 0.43 -12.43 -27.30
C PRO A 281 -0.70 -13.20 -26.60
N MET A 282 -1.89 -13.23 -27.22
CA MET A 282 -2.98 -14.17 -26.91
C MET A 282 -3.99 -13.78 -25.80
N GLY A 283 -4.06 -12.51 -25.38
CA GLY A 283 -5.20 -12.01 -24.58
C GLY A 283 -5.24 -12.47 -23.11
N LEU A 284 -4.17 -13.09 -22.63
CA LEU A 284 -3.99 -13.46 -21.23
C LEU A 284 -3.41 -12.30 -20.41
N SER A 285 -3.89 -12.13 -19.18
CA SER A 285 -3.30 -11.22 -18.19
C SER A 285 -1.95 -11.75 -17.70
N ALA A 286 -1.11 -10.87 -17.15
CA ALA A 286 0.20 -11.25 -16.61
C ALA A 286 0.10 -12.39 -15.56
N ARG A 287 -0.96 -12.37 -14.74
CA ARG A 287 -1.21 -13.40 -13.73
C ARG A 287 -1.62 -14.74 -14.36
N GLU A 288 -2.42 -14.70 -15.42
CA GLU A 288 -2.83 -15.90 -16.16
C GLU A 288 -1.64 -16.54 -16.88
N VAL A 289 -0.73 -15.75 -17.46
CA VAL A 289 0.51 -16.26 -18.04
C VAL A 289 1.38 -16.94 -16.98
N GLN A 290 1.50 -16.34 -15.80
CA GLN A 290 2.25 -16.93 -14.69
C GLN A 290 1.66 -18.26 -14.21
N VAL A 291 0.32 -18.33 -14.10
CA VAL A 291 -0.38 -19.56 -13.76
C VAL A 291 -0.20 -20.60 -14.88
N LEU A 292 -0.31 -20.21 -16.15
CA LEU A 292 -0.11 -21.09 -17.31
C LEU A 292 1.30 -21.70 -17.36
N ARG A 293 2.35 -20.93 -17.04
CA ARG A 293 3.72 -21.45 -16.90
C ARG A 293 3.84 -22.50 -15.80
N LEU A 294 3.21 -22.27 -14.65
CA LEU A 294 3.25 -23.26 -13.57
C LEU A 294 2.44 -24.52 -13.91
N ILE A 295 1.35 -24.37 -14.67
CA ILE A 295 0.61 -25.51 -15.24
C ILE A 295 1.49 -26.28 -16.22
N SER A 296 2.29 -25.61 -17.06
CA SER A 296 3.16 -26.28 -18.02
C SER A 296 4.31 -27.05 -17.36
N THR A 297 4.73 -26.64 -16.14
CA THR A 297 5.66 -27.42 -15.30
C THR A 297 5.03 -28.62 -14.57
N GLY A 298 3.73 -28.87 -14.73
CA GLY A 298 3.04 -30.02 -14.14
C GLY A 298 2.63 -29.84 -12.67
N LEU A 299 2.67 -28.62 -12.11
CA LEU A 299 2.24 -28.37 -10.73
C LEU A 299 0.72 -28.56 -10.58
N THR A 300 0.26 -29.01 -9.42
CA THR A 300 -1.17 -29.08 -9.06
C THR A 300 -1.70 -27.71 -8.64
N ASN A 301 -3.03 -27.50 -8.68
CA ASN A 301 -3.60 -26.20 -8.28
C ASN A 301 -3.26 -25.84 -6.83
N ARG A 302 -3.24 -26.83 -5.92
CA ARG A 302 -2.72 -26.67 -4.56
C ARG A 302 -1.26 -26.21 -4.51
N ALA A 303 -0.36 -26.84 -5.27
CA ALA A 303 1.05 -26.45 -5.29
C ALA A 303 1.28 -25.07 -5.95
N ILE A 304 0.48 -24.74 -6.96
CA ILE A 304 0.44 -23.40 -7.57
C ILE A 304 -0.06 -22.38 -6.54
N ALA A 305 -1.10 -22.72 -5.78
CA ALA A 305 -1.66 -21.87 -4.75
C ALA A 305 -0.63 -21.57 -3.66
N GLU A 306 0.09 -22.58 -3.19
CA GLU A 306 1.20 -22.41 -2.24
C GLU A 306 2.32 -21.54 -2.81
N ARG A 307 2.74 -21.78 -4.05
CA ARG A 307 3.85 -21.06 -4.71
C ARG A 307 3.51 -19.61 -5.04
N LEU A 308 2.25 -19.36 -5.38
CA LEU A 308 1.74 -18.03 -5.72
C LEU A 308 1.09 -17.29 -4.54
N VAL A 309 1.06 -17.92 -3.37
CA VAL A 309 0.40 -17.44 -2.14
C VAL A 309 -1.06 -17.06 -2.42
N LEU A 310 -1.79 -17.98 -3.04
CA LEU A 310 -3.21 -17.90 -3.37
C LEU A 310 -3.99 -19.00 -2.64
N SER A 311 -5.32 -18.91 -2.65
CA SER A 311 -6.18 -20.06 -2.34
C SER A 311 -6.27 -21.01 -3.55
N GLU A 312 -6.47 -22.30 -3.32
CA GLU A 312 -6.69 -23.29 -4.39
C GLU A 312 -7.88 -22.89 -5.28
N ARG A 313 -8.97 -22.39 -4.68
CA ARG A 313 -10.14 -21.84 -5.38
C ARG A 313 -9.80 -20.67 -6.31
N THR A 314 -8.85 -19.82 -5.91
CA THR A 314 -8.39 -18.70 -6.76
C THR A 314 -7.60 -19.23 -7.96
N VAL A 315 -6.78 -20.26 -7.77
CA VAL A 315 -6.06 -20.92 -8.86
C VAL A 315 -7.03 -21.63 -9.81
N ASP A 316 -8.05 -22.32 -9.30
CA ASP A 316 -9.09 -22.95 -10.12
C ASP A 316 -9.74 -21.94 -11.06
N ARG A 317 -10.10 -20.77 -10.53
CA ARG A 317 -10.68 -19.68 -11.32
C ARG A 317 -9.72 -19.16 -12.39
N HIS A 318 -8.43 -19.00 -12.08
CA HIS A 318 -7.44 -18.62 -13.09
C HIS A 318 -7.32 -19.68 -14.19
N VAL A 319 -7.31 -20.96 -13.82
CA VAL A 319 -7.28 -22.08 -14.78
C VAL A 319 -8.52 -22.02 -15.69
N SER A 320 -9.72 -21.85 -15.14
CA SER A 320 -10.95 -21.72 -15.93
C SER A 320 -10.91 -20.54 -16.91
N ASN A 321 -10.41 -19.37 -16.47
CA ASN A 321 -10.28 -18.20 -17.33
C ASN A 321 -9.25 -18.40 -18.44
N ILE A 322 -8.11 -19.03 -18.13
CA ILE A 322 -7.09 -19.40 -19.11
C ILE A 322 -7.70 -20.33 -20.16
N LEU A 323 -8.35 -21.41 -19.74
CA LEU A 323 -8.99 -22.36 -20.66
C LEU A 323 -10.01 -21.67 -21.58
N GLY A 324 -10.84 -20.78 -21.02
CA GLY A 324 -11.80 -19.99 -21.79
C GLY A 324 -11.14 -19.06 -22.80
N LYS A 325 -10.08 -18.35 -22.40
CA LYS A 325 -9.35 -17.41 -23.28
C LYS A 325 -8.54 -18.11 -24.36
N LEU A 326 -8.03 -19.31 -24.08
CA LEU A 326 -7.26 -20.12 -25.02
C LEU A 326 -8.14 -21.02 -25.91
N GLY A 327 -9.44 -21.09 -25.66
CA GLY A 327 -10.33 -22.08 -26.31
C GLY A 327 -9.95 -23.54 -26.01
N ALA A 328 -9.19 -23.76 -24.93
CA ALA A 328 -8.69 -25.08 -24.57
C ALA A 328 -9.71 -25.81 -23.70
N ALA A 329 -10.04 -27.06 -24.07
CA ALA A 329 -11.01 -27.86 -23.32
C ALA A 329 -10.43 -28.51 -22.05
N THR A 330 -9.11 -28.66 -21.96
CA THR A 330 -8.46 -29.40 -20.86
C THR A 330 -7.18 -28.74 -20.41
N ARG A 331 -6.78 -29.01 -19.16
CA ARG A 331 -5.48 -28.61 -18.59
C ARG A 331 -4.32 -29.06 -19.47
N THR A 332 -4.38 -30.28 -20.01
CA THR A 332 -3.36 -30.82 -20.93
C THR A 332 -3.27 -30.01 -22.22
N ALA A 333 -4.40 -29.56 -22.77
CA ALA A 333 -4.41 -28.69 -23.94
C ALA A 333 -3.79 -27.32 -23.64
N ALA A 334 -4.04 -26.75 -22.45
CA ALA A 334 -3.36 -25.52 -22.03
C ALA A 334 -1.85 -25.72 -21.84
N THR A 335 -1.40 -26.87 -21.31
CA THR A 335 0.02 -27.22 -21.22
C THR A 335 0.66 -27.33 -22.61
N ALA A 336 0.04 -28.05 -23.56
CA ALA A 336 0.54 -28.17 -24.93
C ALA A 336 0.68 -26.81 -25.61
N PHE A 337 -0.35 -25.97 -25.47
CA PHE A 337 -0.34 -24.60 -25.96
C PHE A 337 0.82 -23.76 -25.36
N ALA A 338 1.11 -23.93 -24.07
CA ALA A 338 2.22 -23.24 -23.42
C ALA A 338 3.58 -23.68 -24.02
N PHE A 339 3.76 -24.97 -24.33
CA PHE A 339 4.97 -25.47 -25.00
C PHE A 339 5.12 -24.92 -26.42
N GLU A 340 4.04 -24.91 -27.21
CA GLU A 340 4.03 -24.41 -28.58
C GLU A 340 4.41 -22.92 -28.69
N HIS A 341 4.11 -22.15 -27.63
CA HIS A 341 4.34 -20.71 -27.58
C HIS A 341 5.55 -20.30 -26.70
N GLY A 342 6.37 -21.26 -26.26
CA GLY A 342 7.58 -20.99 -25.46
C GLY A 342 7.30 -20.43 -24.06
N LEU A 343 6.13 -20.77 -23.49
CA LEU A 343 5.66 -20.35 -22.16
C LEU A 343 5.92 -21.46 -21.11
N THR A 344 7.14 -21.97 -21.07
CA THR A 344 7.62 -23.01 -20.14
C THR A 344 8.57 -22.43 -19.11
#